data_AF-X1UHH2-F1
#
_entry.id   AF-X1UHH2-F1
#
_cell.length_a   1.000
_cell.length_b   1.000
_cell.length_c   1.000
_cell.angle_alpha   90.00
_cell.angle_beta   90.00
_cell.angle_gamma   90.00
#
_symmetry.space_group_name_H-M   'P 1'
#
loop_
_entity.id
_entity.type
_entity.pdbx_description
1 polymer ?
#
loop_
_entity_poly.entity_id
_entity_poly.type
_entity_poly.pdbx_seq_one_letter_code
_entity_poly.pdbx_strand_id
1 'polypeptide(L)'
;WLEKDALFTPITEIAGRYRVKVYAARGYSSFTAVYEAAQDIDGVMPTRVLQLTDFDPSGEDMVRDLEDRLTRYGAADFELTKIALTSDQVKTLGLPPMPAKKSDPRYERFAQSFGDQVVELDAIPPDELERIVSTAIEALIDQDAWQAEEAKARQEREEAQRRIEELLDQLE
;
A
#
# COMPACT_ATOMS: atom_id res chain seq x y z
N TRP A 1 -3.84 0.48 0.11
CA TRP A 1 -5.04 0.58 0.94
C TRP A 1 -4.64 0.57 2.40
N LEU A 2 -4.71 1.72 3.08
CA LEU A 2 -4.17 1.92 4.41
C LEU A 2 -5.30 2.05 5.43
N GLU A 3 -5.29 1.23 6.48
CA GLU A 3 -6.29 1.31 7.56
C GLU A 3 -6.16 2.55 8.45
N LYS A 4 -4.93 3.01 8.69
CA LYS A 4 -4.59 3.98 9.73
C LYS A 4 -4.26 5.35 9.13
N ASP A 5 -5.20 6.29 9.25
CA ASP A 5 -5.11 7.67 8.71
C ASP A 5 -3.82 8.41 9.13
N ALA A 6 -3.31 8.14 10.35
CA ALA A 6 -2.08 8.75 10.85
C ALA A 6 -0.83 8.41 10.02
N LEU A 7 -0.85 7.29 9.29
CA LEU A 7 0.24 6.86 8.41
C LEU A 7 0.03 7.32 6.96
N PHE A 8 -1.01 8.10 6.65
CA PHE A 8 -1.33 8.46 5.28
C PHE A 8 -0.21 9.26 4.60
N THR A 9 0.32 10.29 5.27
CA THR A 9 1.42 11.11 4.73
C THR A 9 2.67 10.29 4.42
N PRO A 10 3.29 9.56 5.37
CA PRO A 10 4.51 8.81 5.07
C PRO A 10 4.29 7.74 4.00
N ILE A 11 3.16 7.04 4.02
CA ILE A 11 2.84 6.04 2.99
C ILE A 11 2.66 6.67 1.61
N THR A 12 2.03 7.84 1.53
CA THR A 12 1.86 8.58 0.28
C THR A 12 3.19 9.09 -0.26
N GLU A 13 4.11 9.53 0.62
CA GLU A 13 5.46 9.93 0.21
C GLU A 13 6.26 8.76 -0.38
N ILE A 14 6.16 7.56 0.22
CA ILE A 14 6.82 6.35 -0.30
C ILE A 14 6.18 5.92 -1.62
N ALA A 15 4.86 5.74 -1.64
CA ALA A 15 4.11 5.28 -2.82
C ALA A 15 4.21 6.27 -4.00
N GLY A 16 4.30 7.57 -3.71
CA GLY A 16 4.44 8.63 -4.71
C GLY A 16 5.70 8.50 -5.56
N ARG A 17 6.79 7.93 -5.02
CA ARG A 17 8.03 7.66 -5.79
C ARG A 17 7.78 6.69 -6.95
N TYR A 18 6.80 5.80 -6.79
CA TYR A 18 6.43 4.78 -7.77
C TYR A 18 5.12 5.10 -8.50
N ARG A 19 4.57 6.30 -8.31
CA ARG A 19 3.27 6.74 -8.87
C ARG A 19 2.09 5.84 -8.47
N VAL A 20 2.17 5.22 -7.29
CA VAL A 20 1.11 4.36 -6.75
C VAL A 20 0.09 5.21 -5.98
N LYS A 21 -1.20 5.02 -6.27
CA LYS A 21 -2.31 5.72 -5.60
C LYS A 21 -2.56 5.12 -4.21
N VAL A 22 -2.69 5.98 -3.20
CA VAL A 22 -2.99 5.57 -1.81
C VAL A 22 -4.42 5.92 -1.45
N TYR A 23 -5.15 4.93 -0.96
CA TYR A 23 -6.45 5.10 -0.31
C TYR A 23 -6.26 4.91 1.19
N ALA A 24 -6.63 5.90 2.00
CA ALA A 24 -6.73 5.79 3.45
C ALA A 24 -8.15 5.45 3.88
N ALA A 25 -8.24 4.64 4.91
CA ALA A 25 -9.44 4.32 5.64
C ALA A 25 -9.31 4.84 7.09
N ARG A 26 -10.41 4.81 7.82
CA ARG A 26 -10.45 4.96 9.28
C ARG A 26 -11.12 3.71 9.83
N GLY A 27 -10.35 2.62 9.94
CA GLY A 27 -10.91 1.27 10.06
C GLY A 27 -11.47 0.80 8.72
N TYR A 28 -12.71 0.29 8.69
CA TYR A 28 -13.37 -0.10 7.45
C TYR A 28 -13.60 1.10 6.52
N SER A 29 -13.29 0.94 5.24
CA SER A 29 -13.41 2.04 4.29
C SER A 29 -14.85 2.43 4.01
N SER A 30 -15.05 3.71 3.72
CA SER A 30 -16.36 4.24 3.33
C SER A 30 -16.87 3.60 2.04
N PHE A 31 -18.19 3.58 1.87
CA PHE A 31 -18.82 3.11 0.63
C PHE A 31 -18.21 3.81 -0.59
N THR A 32 -18.15 5.15 -0.56
CA THR A 32 -17.69 5.98 -1.66
C THR A 32 -16.25 5.66 -2.07
N ALA A 33 -15.33 5.49 -1.12
CA ALA A 33 -13.93 5.21 -1.44
C ALA A 33 -13.74 3.87 -2.16
N VAL A 34 -14.45 2.81 -1.71
CA VAL A 34 -14.37 1.49 -2.37
C VAL A 34 -15.09 1.50 -3.70
N TYR A 35 -16.20 2.24 -3.81
CA TYR A 35 -16.92 2.37 -5.07
C TYR A 35 -16.06 3.09 -6.13
N GLU A 36 -15.47 4.24 -5.80
CA GLU A 36 -14.57 4.98 -6.69
C GLU A 36 -13.36 4.12 -7.11
N ALA A 37 -12.73 3.43 -6.15
CA ALA A 37 -11.63 2.52 -6.46
C ALA A 37 -12.08 1.38 -7.40
N ALA A 38 -13.27 0.81 -7.19
CA ALA A 38 -13.78 -0.23 -8.08
C ALA A 38 -14.06 0.28 -9.50
N GLN A 39 -14.47 1.55 -9.65
CA GLN A 39 -14.63 2.15 -10.98
C GLN A 39 -13.28 2.43 -11.67
N ASP A 40 -12.23 2.75 -10.90
CA ASP A 40 -10.86 2.90 -11.42
C ASP A 40 -10.26 1.54 -11.85
N ILE A 41 -10.76 0.43 -11.30
CA ILE A 41 -10.33 -0.95 -11.59
C ILE A 41 -11.30 -1.56 -12.61
N ASP A 42 -11.24 -1.05 -13.84
CA ASP A 42 -12.17 -1.40 -14.93
C ASP A 42 -11.82 -2.70 -15.68
N GLY A 43 -10.69 -3.33 -15.33
CA GLY A 43 -10.19 -4.55 -15.96
C GLY A 43 -9.46 -4.34 -17.29
N VAL A 44 -9.14 -3.09 -17.67
CA VAL A 44 -8.28 -2.82 -18.84
C VAL A 44 -6.85 -3.29 -18.59
N MET A 45 -6.38 -3.17 -17.35
CA MET A 45 -5.08 -3.64 -16.91
C MET A 45 -5.20 -4.43 -15.61
N PRO A 46 -4.47 -5.56 -15.46
CA PRO A 46 -4.39 -6.28 -14.20
C PRO A 46 -3.95 -5.34 -13.08
N THR A 47 -4.74 -5.22 -12.02
CA THR A 47 -4.49 -4.26 -10.93
C THR A 47 -4.06 -4.96 -9.65
N ARG A 48 -2.97 -4.50 -9.04
CA ARG A 48 -2.51 -5.00 -7.74
C ARG A 48 -2.95 -4.04 -6.63
N VAL A 49 -3.68 -4.56 -5.65
CA VAL A 49 -4.13 -3.80 -4.48
C VAL A 49 -3.31 -4.24 -3.27
N LEU A 50 -2.47 -3.34 -2.76
CA LEU A 50 -1.65 -3.61 -1.58
C LEU A 50 -2.33 -3.05 -0.33
N GLN A 51 -2.60 -3.88 0.67
CA GLN A 51 -3.30 -3.49 1.89
C GLN A 51 -2.37 -3.49 3.10
N LEU A 52 -2.52 -2.46 3.93
CA LEU A 52 -1.86 -2.30 5.22
C LEU A 52 -2.95 -2.19 6.29
N THR A 53 -3.04 -3.20 7.15
CA THR A 53 -3.97 -3.27 8.28
C THR A 53 -3.22 -3.70 9.54
N ASP A 54 -3.80 -3.40 10.69
CA ASP A 54 -3.33 -3.92 11.97
C ASP A 54 -3.38 -5.46 11.96
N PHE A 55 -2.56 -6.09 12.80
CA PHE A 55 -2.66 -7.53 13.07
C PHE A 55 -3.58 -7.76 14.24
N ASP A 56 -4.89 -7.72 13.96
CA ASP A 56 -5.93 -7.96 14.94
C ASP A 56 -7.16 -8.63 14.27
N PRO A 57 -8.19 -9.02 15.03
CA PRO A 57 -9.36 -9.68 14.44
C PRO A 57 -10.08 -8.86 13.35
N SER A 58 -10.03 -7.52 13.42
CA SER A 58 -10.66 -6.64 12.44
C SER A 58 -9.76 -6.42 11.22
N GLY A 59 -8.47 -6.14 11.40
CA GLY A 59 -7.50 -5.93 10.33
C GLY A 59 -7.29 -7.16 9.44
N GLU A 60 -7.43 -8.38 10.00
CA GLU A 60 -7.46 -9.62 9.22
C GLU A 60 -8.78 -9.80 8.43
N ASP A 61 -9.91 -9.34 8.97
CA ASP A 61 -11.21 -9.40 8.30
C ASP A 61 -11.36 -8.34 7.19
N MET A 62 -10.65 -7.21 7.32
CA MET A 62 -10.64 -6.12 6.34
C MET A 62 -10.06 -6.52 4.98
N VAL A 63 -9.26 -7.58 4.91
CA VAL A 63 -8.81 -8.17 3.63
C VAL A 63 -10.02 -8.69 2.87
N ARG A 64 -10.79 -9.58 3.51
CA ARG A 64 -12.03 -10.13 2.93
C ARG A 64 -13.05 -9.04 2.64
N ASP A 65 -13.30 -8.11 3.57
CA ASP A 65 -14.28 -7.03 3.36
C ASP A 65 -13.95 -6.18 2.14
N LEU A 66 -12.68 -5.82 1.96
CA LEU A 66 -12.26 -5.01 0.83
C LEU A 66 -12.41 -5.76 -0.49
N GLU A 67 -11.97 -7.02 -0.55
CA GLU A 67 -12.11 -7.88 -1.72
C GLU A 67 -13.58 -8.09 -2.13
N ASP A 68 -14.44 -8.44 -1.16
CA ASP A 68 -15.87 -8.63 -1.36
C ASP A 68 -16.52 -7.36 -1.93
N ARG A 69 -16.15 -6.19 -1.41
CA ARG A 69 -16.75 -4.92 -1.81
C ARG A 69 -16.23 -4.39 -3.13
N LEU A 70 -14.93 -4.52 -3.42
CA LEU A 70 -14.38 -4.20 -4.74
C LEU A 70 -15.07 -5.04 -5.81
N THR A 71 -15.17 -6.36 -5.60
CA THR A 71 -15.86 -7.29 -6.49
C THR A 71 -17.33 -6.91 -6.66
N ARG A 72 -18.03 -6.65 -5.54
CA ARG A 72 -19.45 -6.25 -5.55
C ARG A 72 -19.70 -4.94 -6.31
N TYR A 73 -18.75 -4.01 -6.30
CA TYR A 73 -18.86 -2.73 -7.00
C TYR A 73 -18.30 -2.74 -8.42
N GLY A 74 -17.94 -3.93 -8.94
CA GLY A 74 -17.60 -4.14 -10.33
C GLY A 74 -16.12 -4.06 -10.66
N ALA A 75 -15.24 -4.05 -9.66
CA ALA A 75 -13.80 -4.15 -9.89
C ALA A 75 -13.49 -5.49 -10.58
N ALA A 76 -12.77 -5.43 -11.71
CA ALA A 76 -12.40 -6.62 -12.48
C ALA A 76 -10.88 -6.73 -12.62
N ASP A 77 -10.37 -7.96 -12.73
CA ASP A 77 -8.95 -8.27 -12.95
C ASP A 77 -8.02 -7.60 -11.92
N PHE A 78 -8.24 -7.90 -10.64
CA PHE A 78 -7.39 -7.42 -9.55
C PHE A 78 -6.94 -8.53 -8.61
N GLU A 79 -5.81 -8.30 -7.95
CA GLU A 79 -5.28 -9.15 -6.87
C GLU A 79 -5.06 -8.30 -5.62
N LEU A 80 -5.68 -8.69 -4.51
CA LEU A 80 -5.50 -8.06 -3.22
C LEU A 80 -4.44 -8.79 -2.39
N THR A 81 -3.47 -8.05 -1.83
CA THR A 81 -2.42 -8.61 -0.99
C THR A 81 -2.24 -7.76 0.27
N LYS A 82 -2.32 -8.37 1.46
CA LYS A 82 -1.89 -7.74 2.72
C LYS A 82 -0.36 -7.77 2.79
N ILE A 83 0.27 -6.60 2.89
CA ILE A 83 1.74 -6.46 2.82
C ILE A 83 2.41 -6.12 4.16
N ALA A 84 1.65 -5.57 5.11
CA ALA A 84 2.16 -5.15 6.42
C ALA A 84 1.47 -5.95 7.52
N LEU A 85 2.25 -6.26 8.58
CA LEU A 85 1.84 -7.09 9.71
C LEU A 85 1.18 -8.42 9.31
N THR A 86 1.77 -9.10 8.33
CA THR A 86 1.48 -10.52 8.09
C THR A 86 1.88 -11.35 9.32
N SER A 87 1.28 -12.53 9.48
CA SER A 87 1.59 -13.39 10.65
C SER A 87 3.07 -13.75 10.76
N ASP A 88 3.79 -13.81 9.63
CA ASP A 88 5.23 -14.07 9.61
C ASP A 88 6.02 -12.83 10.02
N GLN A 89 5.68 -11.65 9.50
CA GLN A 89 6.29 -10.39 9.93
C GLN A 89 6.12 -10.16 11.44
N VAL A 90 4.94 -10.43 12.00
CA VAL A 90 4.69 -10.30 13.45
C VAL A 90 5.61 -11.20 14.27
N LYS A 91 5.84 -12.44 13.82
CA LYS A 91 6.76 -13.38 14.49
C LYS A 91 8.22 -12.95 14.38
N THR A 92 8.63 -12.36 13.26
CA THR A 92 10.04 -12.07 12.98
C THR A 92 10.49 -10.70 13.47
N LEU A 93 9.61 -9.70 13.46
CA LEU A 93 9.97 -8.31 13.73
C LEU A 93 10.09 -7.98 15.22
N GLY A 94 9.61 -8.86 16.11
CA GLY A 94 9.71 -8.65 17.56
C GLY A 94 8.97 -7.40 18.04
N LEU A 95 7.89 -7.02 17.35
CA LEU A 95 7.08 -5.84 17.67
C LEU A 95 6.34 -6.05 19.01
N PRO A 96 6.10 -4.98 19.80
CA PRO A 96 5.44 -5.09 21.09
C PRO A 96 3.99 -5.60 20.94
N PRO A 97 3.65 -6.80 21.44
CA PRO A 97 2.31 -7.34 21.30
C PRO A 97 1.37 -6.73 22.35
N MET A 98 0.09 -6.66 21.99
CA MET A 98 -1.00 -6.34 22.91
C MET A 98 -2.00 -7.50 22.99
N PRO A 99 -2.74 -7.65 24.10
CA PRO A 99 -3.79 -8.67 24.17
C PRO A 99 -4.98 -8.30 23.28
N ALA A 100 -5.45 -9.26 22.48
CA ALA A 100 -6.65 -9.10 21.68
C ALA A 100 -7.89 -8.87 22.56
N LYS A 101 -8.81 -8.02 22.09
CA LYS A 101 -10.10 -7.82 22.76
C LYS A 101 -11.00 -9.04 22.56
N LYS A 102 -11.18 -9.84 23.61
CA LYS A 102 -12.06 -11.03 23.61
C LYS A 102 -13.53 -10.74 23.31
N SER A 103 -13.97 -9.49 23.47
CA SER A 103 -15.33 -9.05 23.14
C SER A 103 -15.54 -8.84 21.63
N ASP A 104 -14.49 -8.85 20.81
CA ASP A 104 -14.64 -8.77 19.36
C ASP A 104 -15.31 -10.05 18.83
N PRO A 105 -16.40 -9.96 18.06
CA PRO A 105 -17.08 -11.15 17.53
C PRO A 105 -16.20 -11.99 16.59
N ARG A 106 -15.10 -11.42 16.08
CA ARG A 106 -14.12 -12.09 15.21
C ARG A 106 -12.97 -12.73 16.00
N TYR A 107 -12.91 -12.51 17.32
CA TYR A 107 -11.81 -12.96 18.18
C TYR A 107 -11.58 -14.46 18.09
N GLU A 108 -12.63 -15.29 18.14
CA GLU A 108 -12.47 -16.75 18.15
C GLU A 108 -11.75 -17.25 16.89
N ARG A 109 -12.13 -16.74 15.72
CA ARG A 109 -11.50 -17.11 14.44
C ARG A 109 -10.04 -16.65 14.39
N PHE A 110 -9.78 -15.42 14.85
CA PHE A 110 -8.42 -14.87 14.93
C PHE A 110 -7.55 -15.71 15.88
N ALA A 111 -8.05 -15.98 17.09
CA ALA A 111 -7.33 -16.72 18.12
C ALA A 111 -6.96 -18.14 17.71
N GLN A 112 -7.84 -18.82 16.97
CA GLN A 112 -7.57 -20.15 16.41
C GLN A 112 -6.45 -20.13 15.36
N SER A 113 -6.32 -19.04 14.61
CA SER A 113 -5.36 -18.94 13.50
C SER A 113 -4.01 -18.38 13.95
N PHE A 114 -4.03 -17.41 14.87
CA PHE A 114 -2.91 -16.53 15.16
C PHE A 114 -2.57 -16.39 16.65
N GLY A 115 -3.42 -16.91 17.55
CA GLY A 115 -3.29 -16.71 19.00
C GLY A 115 -3.94 -15.41 19.48
N ASP A 116 -3.61 -14.98 20.70
CA ASP A 116 -4.30 -13.86 21.37
C ASP A 116 -3.50 -12.55 21.38
N GLN A 117 -2.44 -12.46 20.58
CA GLN A 117 -1.61 -11.28 20.44
C GLN A 117 -1.98 -10.47 19.21
N VAL A 118 -2.06 -9.16 19.38
CA VAL A 118 -2.30 -8.18 18.32
C VAL A 118 -1.16 -7.18 18.23
N VAL A 119 -0.95 -6.63 17.03
CA VAL A 119 0.07 -5.61 16.77
C VAL A 119 -0.55 -4.52 15.90
N GLU A 120 -0.28 -3.26 16.23
CA GLU A 120 -0.75 -2.11 15.45
C GLU A 120 0.32 -1.65 14.45
N LEU A 121 -0.09 -1.06 13.33
CA LEU A 121 0.79 -0.59 12.26
C LEU A 121 1.80 0.48 12.72
N ASP A 122 1.42 1.32 13.68
CA ASP A 122 2.30 2.34 14.28
C ASP A 122 3.36 1.76 15.23
N ALA A 123 3.28 0.47 15.55
CA ALA A 123 4.38 -0.24 16.22
C ALA A 123 5.54 -0.54 15.27
N ILE A 124 5.33 -0.50 13.94
CA ILE A 124 6.40 -0.71 12.95
C ILE A 124 7.32 0.52 12.94
N PRO A 125 8.65 0.33 13.07
CA PRO A 125 9.63 1.40 12.88
C PRO A 125 9.49 2.06 11.49
N PRO A 126 9.66 3.39 11.35
CA PRO A 126 9.45 4.07 10.07
C PRO A 126 10.29 3.55 8.90
N ASP A 127 11.56 3.20 9.16
CA ASP A 127 12.48 2.62 8.18
C ASP A 127 12.03 1.22 7.72
N GLU A 128 11.52 0.42 8.66
CA GLU A 128 10.97 -0.90 8.36
C GLU A 128 9.64 -0.81 7.59
N LEU A 129 8.78 0.16 7.94
CA LEU A 129 7.55 0.42 7.20
C LEU A 129 7.85 0.84 5.75
N GLU A 130 8.83 1.73 5.57
CA GLU A 130 9.31 2.11 4.24
C GLU A 130 9.80 0.90 3.46
N ARG A 131 10.64 0.07 4.07
CA ARG A 131 11.17 -1.15 3.46
C ARG A 131 10.05 -2.12 3.05
N ILE A 132 9.06 -2.35 3.89
CA ILE A 132 7.92 -3.25 3.61
C ILE A 132 7.16 -2.75 2.37
N VAL A 133 6.86 -1.45 2.32
CA VAL A 133 6.05 -0.86 1.25
C VAL A 133 6.83 -0.78 -0.05
N SER A 134 8.08 -0.30 -0.03
CA SER A 134 8.91 -0.20 -1.23
C SER A 134 9.16 -1.59 -1.82
N THR A 135 9.55 -2.58 -1.00
CA THR A 135 9.79 -3.96 -1.48
C THR A 135 8.54 -4.54 -2.13
N ALA A 136 7.36 -4.33 -1.55
CA ALA A 136 6.11 -4.84 -2.09
C ALA A 136 5.74 -4.21 -3.44
N ILE A 137 6.01 -2.92 -3.62
CA ILE A 137 5.77 -2.22 -4.88
C ILE A 137 6.82 -2.62 -5.93
N GLU A 138 8.11 -2.61 -5.56
CA GLU A 138 9.23 -2.93 -6.45
C GLU A 138 9.16 -4.34 -7.01
N ALA A 139 8.63 -5.30 -6.23
CA ALA A 139 8.40 -6.67 -6.68
C ALA A 139 7.36 -6.79 -7.81
N LEU A 140 6.56 -5.75 -8.05
CA LEU A 140 5.54 -5.69 -9.10
C LEU A 140 6.00 -4.90 -10.33
N ILE A 141 7.18 -4.28 -10.26
CA ILE A 141 7.73 -3.45 -11.32
C ILE A 141 8.69 -4.30 -12.16
N ASP A 142 8.53 -4.25 -13.48
CA ASP A 142 9.56 -4.71 -14.41
C ASP A 142 10.77 -3.77 -14.28
N GLN A 143 11.79 -4.23 -13.58
CA GLN A 143 12.96 -3.42 -13.23
C GLN A 143 13.78 -3.04 -14.46
N ASP A 144 13.84 -3.89 -15.49
CA ASP A 144 14.57 -3.59 -16.71
C ASP A 144 13.85 -2.48 -17.50
N ALA A 145 12.52 -2.60 -17.63
CA ALA A 145 11.71 -1.56 -18.26
C ALA A 145 11.75 -0.24 -17.48
N TRP A 146 11.71 -0.31 -16.14
CA TRP A 146 11.79 0.85 -15.27
C TRP A 146 13.13 1.58 -15.42
N GLN A 147 14.24 0.86 -15.35
CA GLN A 147 15.59 1.44 -15.50
C GLN A 147 15.79 2.05 -16.89
N ALA A 148 15.26 1.42 -17.94
CA ALA A 148 15.33 1.95 -19.30
C ALA A 148 14.59 3.29 -19.44
N GLU A 149 13.37 3.40 -18.91
CA GLU A 149 12.60 4.65 -18.91
C GLU A 149 13.23 5.72 -18.01
N GLU A 150 13.80 5.35 -16.86
CA GLU A 150 14.51 6.28 -15.98
C GLU A 150 15.77 6.87 -16.67
N ALA A 151 16.55 6.03 -17.35
CA ALA A 151 17.71 6.47 -18.12
C ALA A 151 17.32 7.45 -19.24
N LYS A 152 16.22 7.14 -19.96
CA LYS A 152 15.68 8.01 -21.00
C LYS A 152 15.19 9.34 -20.44
N ALA A 153 14.40 9.33 -19.36
CA ALA A 153 13.90 10.54 -18.72
C ALA A 153 15.05 11.43 -18.20
N ARG A 154 16.13 10.82 -17.69
CA ARG A 154 17.34 11.54 -17.30
C ARG A 154 18.00 12.23 -18.50
N GLN A 155 18.17 11.52 -19.61
CA GLN A 155 18.76 12.10 -20.83
C GLN A 155 17.91 13.27 -21.35
N GLU A 156 16.60 13.11 -21.44
CA GLU A 156 15.67 14.16 -21.88
C GLU A 156 15.74 15.40 -20.98
N ARG A 157 15.86 15.20 -19.65
CA ARG A 157 16.03 16.30 -18.69
C ARG A 157 17.36 17.04 -18.88
N GLU A 158 18.45 16.31 -19.06
CA GLU A 158 19.78 16.89 -19.32
C GLU A 158 19.80 17.67 -20.65
N GLU A 159 19.15 17.16 -21.70
CA GLU A 159 18.97 17.86 -22.97
C GLU A 159 18.14 19.13 -22.84
N ALA A 160 16.98 19.05 -22.16
CA ALA A 160 16.14 20.21 -21.91
C ALA A 160 16.87 21.29 -21.12
N GLN A 161 17.64 20.90 -20.10
CA GLN A 161 18.41 21.84 -19.29
C GLN A 161 19.52 22.53 -20.09
N ARG A 162 20.29 21.78 -20.89
CA ARG A 162 21.27 22.36 -21.82
C ARG A 162 20.63 23.34 -22.79
N ARG A 163 19.46 23.01 -23.33
CA ARG A 163 18.77 23.89 -24.29
C ARG A 163 18.27 25.18 -23.65
N ILE A 164 17.83 25.11 -22.40
CA ILE A 164 17.45 26.30 -21.61
C ILE A 164 18.67 27.19 -21.38
N GLU A 165 19.81 26.61 -20.97
CA GLU A 165 21.06 27.34 -20.77
C GLU A 165 21.52 28.04 -22.07
N GLU A 166 21.54 27.33 -23.21
CA GLU A 166 21.88 27.91 -24.51
C GLU A 166 20.98 29.10 -24.92
N LEU A 167 19.68 29.05 -24.59
CA LEU A 167 18.75 30.13 -24.91
C LEU A 167 18.93 31.34 -23.99
N LEU A 168 19.28 31.12 -22.72
CA LEU A 168 19.59 32.19 -21.78
C LEU A 168 20.87 32.94 -22.20
N ASP A 169 21.91 32.21 -22.61
CA ASP A 169 23.17 32.78 -23.10
C ASP A 169 22.98 33.62 -24.38
N GLN A 170 21.96 33.33 -25.19
CA GLN A 170 21.64 34.11 -26.40
C GLN A 170 20.86 35.40 -26.13
N LEU A 171 20.32 35.56 -24.92
CA LEU A 171 19.55 36.73 -24.49
C LEU A 171 20.41 37.78 -23.76
N GLU A 172 21.61 37.41 -23.32
CA GLU A 172 22.64 38.31 -22.76
C GLU A 172 23.50 38.97 -23.85
#